data_AF-A0A952BVH7-F1
#
_entry.id   AF-A0A952BVH7-F1
#
_cell.length_a   1.000
_cell.length_b   1.000
_cell.length_c   1.000
_cell.angle_alpha   90.00
_cell.angle_beta   90.00
_cell.angle_gamma   90.00
#
_symmetry.space_group_name_H-M   'P 1'
#
loop_
_entity.id
_entity.type
_entity.pdbx_description
1 polymer ?
#
loop_
_entity_poly.entity_id
_entity_poly.type
_entity_poly.pdbx_seq_one_letter_code
_entity_poly.pdbx_strand_id
1 'polypeptide(L)'
;MSMAFLSQGLPDNTTLIAVSKTFPSHAVGQKYASGQRDFAENRVQELLKKQEELKHLDIRWHLIGPLQKNKVSKIVGKVSLFHALDSILLYEKICDFCHKNGVKQPCLLQVNISKEEGKSGIIPEEVPAVLNYMRQSKEMVCPILGLMCIGSDISVVGESVVREEFLKMQKLYTEAKLVDSEYVSMQYLSMGMSMDYKIALEYGSNMIRLGRAFFGDRE
;
A
#
# COMPACT_ATOMS: atom_id res chain seq x y z
N MET A 1 17.24 -11.89 -16.87
CA MET A 1 17.98 -11.51 -15.63
C MET A 1 17.00 -10.90 -14.62
N SER A 2 16.40 -11.64 -13.68
CA SER A 2 15.36 -11.04 -12.80
C SER A 2 15.31 -11.55 -11.35
N MET A 3 16.42 -11.94 -10.72
CA MET A 3 16.44 -12.38 -9.31
C MET A 3 17.62 -11.82 -8.50
N ALA A 4 18.33 -10.79 -8.99
CA ALA A 4 19.44 -10.19 -8.24
C ALA A 4 19.00 -9.49 -6.93
N PHE A 5 17.71 -9.14 -6.78
CA PHE A 5 17.22 -8.58 -5.53
C PHE A 5 17.06 -9.64 -4.41
N LEU A 6 16.78 -10.91 -4.76
CA LEU A 6 16.65 -11.99 -3.77
C LEU A 6 18.00 -12.46 -3.22
N SER A 7 19.10 -12.27 -3.97
CA SER A 7 20.42 -12.78 -3.56
C SER A 7 21.01 -12.05 -2.35
N GLN A 8 20.51 -10.86 -1.99
CA GLN A 8 20.91 -10.16 -0.76
C GLN A 8 19.99 -10.46 0.43
N GLY A 9 18.84 -11.12 0.21
CA GLY A 9 17.80 -11.33 1.21
C GLY A 9 17.07 -10.03 1.59
N LEU A 10 15.78 -10.12 1.85
CA LEU A 10 15.05 -9.08 2.58
C LEU A 10 15.04 -9.47 4.07
N PRO A 11 14.92 -8.51 4.99
CA PRO A 11 14.66 -8.83 6.39
C PRO A 11 13.42 -9.72 6.53
N ASP A 12 13.45 -10.72 7.43
CA ASP A 12 12.42 -11.76 7.55
C ASP A 12 10.99 -11.21 7.78
N ASN A 13 10.88 -10.01 8.36
CA ASN A 13 9.62 -9.33 8.61
C ASN A 13 9.14 -8.43 7.45
N THR A 14 9.81 -8.46 6.30
CA THR A 14 9.49 -7.59 5.15
C THR A 14 8.60 -8.31 4.16
N THR A 15 7.43 -7.74 3.89
CA THR A 15 6.56 -8.17 2.80
C THR A 15 6.92 -7.46 1.51
N LEU A 16 7.24 -8.20 0.45
CA LEU A 16 7.37 -7.64 -0.90
C LEU A 16 6.02 -7.66 -1.60
N ILE A 17 5.57 -6.49 -2.05
CA ILE A 17 4.41 -6.33 -2.91
C ILE A 17 4.86 -6.17 -4.36
N ALA A 18 4.55 -7.15 -5.21
CA ALA A 18 4.92 -7.15 -6.61
C ALA A 18 3.97 -6.25 -7.42
N VAL A 19 4.44 -5.08 -7.83
CA VAL A 19 3.63 -4.09 -8.54
C VAL A 19 3.57 -4.45 -10.03
N SER A 20 2.49 -5.10 -10.43
CA SER A 20 2.30 -5.66 -11.77
C SER A 20 1.66 -4.70 -12.77
N LYS A 21 1.43 -3.43 -12.40
CA LYS A 21 0.87 -2.41 -13.30
C LYS A 21 1.61 -2.42 -14.64
N THR A 22 0.89 -2.32 -15.74
CA THR A 22 1.38 -2.36 -17.12
C THR A 22 2.01 -3.67 -17.60
N PHE A 23 2.10 -4.70 -16.74
CA PHE A 23 2.50 -6.05 -17.15
C PHE A 23 1.26 -6.93 -17.45
N PRO A 24 1.33 -7.84 -18.41
CA PRO A 24 0.24 -8.77 -18.71
C PRO A 24 0.07 -9.83 -17.60
N SER A 25 -1.11 -10.45 -17.53
CA SER A 25 -1.42 -11.46 -16.50
C SER A 25 -0.52 -12.69 -16.53
N HIS A 26 0.00 -13.07 -17.70
CA HIS A 26 0.94 -14.19 -17.78
C HIS A 26 2.25 -13.91 -17.02
N ALA A 27 2.72 -12.66 -16.98
CA ALA A 27 3.91 -12.27 -16.22
C ALA A 27 3.66 -12.38 -14.72
N VAL A 28 2.44 -12.03 -14.26
CA VAL A 28 2.00 -12.27 -12.88
C VAL A 28 2.00 -13.77 -12.57
N GLY A 29 1.45 -14.60 -13.45
CA GLY A 29 1.43 -16.06 -13.30
C GLY A 29 2.83 -16.67 -13.19
N GLN A 30 3.80 -16.19 -13.98
CA GLN A 30 5.20 -16.62 -13.88
C GLN A 30 5.82 -16.28 -12.52
N LYS A 31 5.59 -15.08 -12.00
CA LYS A 31 6.09 -14.68 -10.67
C LYS A 31 5.35 -15.41 -9.54
N TYR A 32 4.07 -15.73 -9.73
CA TYR A 32 3.32 -16.56 -8.80
C TYR A 32 3.91 -17.97 -8.68
N ALA A 33 4.29 -18.57 -9.82
CA ALA A 33 4.94 -19.87 -9.86
C ALA A 33 6.31 -19.87 -9.14
N SER A 34 7.00 -18.73 -9.04
CA SER A 34 8.22 -18.58 -8.25
C SER A 34 7.97 -18.28 -6.75
N GLY A 35 6.74 -18.45 -6.26
CA GLY A 35 6.39 -18.32 -4.85
C GLY A 35 5.83 -16.95 -4.43
N GLN A 36 5.80 -15.95 -5.32
CA GLN A 36 5.20 -14.65 -5.00
C GLN A 36 3.68 -14.80 -4.77
N ARG A 37 3.13 -14.11 -3.77
CA ARG A 37 1.69 -14.16 -3.46
C ARG A 37 1.03 -12.78 -3.44
N ASP A 38 1.76 -11.74 -3.02
CA ASP A 38 1.24 -10.39 -2.94
C ASP A 38 1.52 -9.62 -4.23
N PHE A 39 0.46 -9.22 -4.92
CA PHE A 39 0.52 -8.44 -6.16
C PHE A 39 -0.30 -7.18 -6.03
N ALA A 40 0.15 -6.11 -6.67
CA ALA A 40 -0.50 -4.81 -6.59
C ALA A 40 -0.74 -4.17 -7.95
N GLU A 41 -1.86 -3.46 -8.01
CA GLU A 41 -2.24 -2.61 -9.14
C GLU A 41 -2.53 -1.18 -8.69
N ASN A 42 -2.33 -0.24 -9.63
CA ASN A 42 -2.65 1.17 -9.41
C ASN A 42 -4.07 1.54 -9.90
N ARG A 43 -4.67 0.72 -10.76
CA ARG A 43 -5.94 1.02 -11.44
C ARG A 43 -6.94 -0.10 -11.23
N VAL A 44 -8.16 0.27 -10.80
CA VAL A 44 -9.24 -0.68 -10.52
C VAL A 44 -9.56 -1.57 -11.73
N GLN A 45 -9.63 -1.02 -12.94
CA GLN A 45 -9.96 -1.84 -14.12
C GLN A 45 -8.89 -2.89 -14.43
N GLU A 46 -7.61 -2.54 -14.29
CA GLU A 46 -6.50 -3.45 -14.54
C GLU A 46 -6.46 -4.57 -13.51
N LEU A 47 -6.68 -4.23 -12.23
CA LEU A 47 -6.81 -5.19 -11.14
C LEU A 47 -7.93 -6.19 -11.40
N LEU A 48 -9.14 -5.71 -11.70
CA LEU A 48 -10.30 -6.58 -11.93
C LEU A 48 -10.10 -7.51 -13.12
N LYS A 49 -9.47 -7.03 -14.20
CA LYS A 49 -9.12 -7.85 -15.36
C LYS A 49 -8.17 -9.00 -14.96
N LYS A 50 -7.10 -8.68 -14.24
CA LYS A 50 -6.10 -9.66 -13.80
C LYS A 50 -6.67 -10.65 -12.78
N GLN A 51 -7.54 -10.19 -11.89
CA GLN A 51 -8.27 -11.05 -10.96
C GLN A 51 -9.11 -12.09 -11.69
N GLU A 52 -9.83 -11.70 -12.75
CA GLU A 52 -10.64 -12.64 -13.52
C GLU A 52 -9.76 -13.64 -14.31
N GLU A 53 -8.74 -13.14 -14.99
CA GLU A 53 -7.82 -13.98 -15.79
C GLU A 53 -7.03 -14.97 -14.93
N LEU A 54 -6.73 -14.59 -13.68
CA LEU A 54 -5.91 -15.38 -12.74
C LEU A 54 -6.72 -15.92 -11.56
N LYS A 55 -8.06 -16.01 -11.67
CA LYS A 55 -8.95 -16.47 -10.59
C LYS A 55 -8.68 -17.88 -10.07
N HIS A 56 -7.93 -18.67 -10.84
CA HIS A 56 -7.50 -20.02 -10.49
C HIS A 56 -6.24 -20.05 -9.60
N LEU A 57 -5.64 -18.88 -9.33
CA LEU A 57 -4.47 -18.73 -8.47
C LEU A 57 -4.85 -18.04 -7.16
N ASP A 58 -4.27 -18.49 -6.05
CA ASP A 58 -4.45 -17.88 -4.73
C ASP A 58 -3.56 -16.63 -4.56
N ILE A 59 -3.93 -15.56 -5.26
CA ILE A 59 -3.22 -14.27 -5.24
C ILE A 59 -3.83 -13.34 -4.21
N ARG A 60 -2.99 -12.76 -3.35
CA ARG A 60 -3.35 -11.61 -2.51
C ARG A 60 -3.22 -10.35 -3.34
N TRP A 61 -4.36 -9.78 -3.72
CA TRP A 61 -4.42 -8.57 -4.53
C TRP A 61 -4.46 -7.32 -3.64
N HIS A 62 -3.61 -6.36 -3.96
CA HIS A 62 -3.50 -5.07 -3.29
C HIS A 62 -3.87 -3.96 -4.28
N LEU A 63 -4.62 -2.96 -3.82
CA LEU A 63 -4.81 -1.72 -4.57
C LEU A 63 -3.92 -0.64 -3.93
N ILE A 64 -2.97 -0.11 -4.71
CA ILE A 64 -1.99 0.89 -4.22
C ILE A 64 -2.14 2.26 -4.90
N GLY A 65 -3.13 2.39 -5.80
CA GLY A 65 -3.47 3.65 -6.46
C GLY A 65 -4.79 4.24 -5.95
N PRO A 66 -5.10 5.48 -6.33
CA PRO A 66 -6.25 6.21 -5.81
C PRO A 66 -7.57 5.51 -6.14
N LEU A 67 -8.52 5.58 -5.21
CA LEU A 67 -9.85 4.99 -5.37
C LEU A 67 -10.92 6.08 -5.48
N GLN A 68 -11.44 6.27 -6.70
CA GLN A 68 -12.57 7.17 -6.90
C GLN A 68 -13.82 6.65 -6.16
N LYS A 69 -14.57 7.57 -5.55
CA LYS A 69 -15.79 7.26 -4.79
C LYS A 69 -16.79 6.38 -5.56
N ASN A 70 -16.93 6.53 -6.87
CA ASN A 70 -17.84 5.73 -7.71
C ASN A 70 -17.32 4.32 -8.05
N LYS A 71 -16.08 3.99 -7.69
CA LYS A 71 -15.46 2.67 -7.89
C LYS A 71 -15.38 1.84 -6.62
N VAL A 72 -15.76 2.39 -5.45
CA VAL A 72 -15.79 1.68 -4.15
C VAL A 72 -16.49 0.33 -4.28
N SER A 73 -17.71 0.30 -4.83
CA SER A 73 -18.49 -0.94 -4.99
C SER A 73 -17.87 -1.98 -5.92
N LYS A 74 -16.90 -1.59 -6.75
CA LYS A 74 -16.24 -2.51 -7.67
C LYS A 74 -15.08 -3.26 -7.01
N ILE A 75 -14.46 -2.68 -5.99
CA ILE A 75 -13.18 -3.15 -5.43
C ILE A 75 -13.24 -3.55 -3.97
N VAL A 76 -14.06 -2.87 -3.15
CA VAL A 76 -14.12 -3.11 -1.70
C VAL A 76 -14.61 -4.53 -1.44
N GLY A 77 -13.88 -5.25 -0.58
CA GLY A 77 -14.10 -6.66 -0.29
C GLY A 77 -13.50 -7.63 -1.32
N LYS A 78 -12.85 -7.12 -2.38
CA LYS A 78 -12.19 -7.94 -3.40
C LYS A 78 -10.66 -7.85 -3.37
N VAL A 79 -10.10 -6.99 -2.52
CA VAL A 79 -8.65 -6.85 -2.36
C VAL A 79 -8.25 -7.13 -0.92
N SER A 80 -7.12 -7.81 -0.75
CA SER A 80 -6.58 -8.19 0.56
C SER A 80 -6.24 -6.96 1.39
N LEU A 81 -5.70 -5.91 0.75
CA LEU A 81 -5.35 -4.65 1.41
C LEU A 81 -5.44 -3.48 0.43
N PHE A 82 -6.06 -2.38 0.86
CA PHE A 82 -6.09 -1.12 0.12
C PHE A 82 -5.12 -0.11 0.74
N HIS A 83 -4.09 0.32 0.02
CA HIS A 83 -3.00 1.10 0.60
C HIS A 83 -3.18 2.61 0.49
N ALA A 84 -4.09 3.07 -0.37
CA ALA A 84 -4.19 4.46 -0.80
C ALA A 84 -5.40 5.18 -0.20
N LEU A 85 -5.73 4.88 1.07
CA LEU A 85 -6.80 5.58 1.77
C LEU A 85 -6.34 6.99 2.13
N ASP A 86 -6.88 8.00 1.45
CA ASP A 86 -6.36 9.36 1.46
C ASP A 86 -7.26 10.39 2.16
N SER A 87 -8.43 9.97 2.65
CA SER A 87 -9.42 10.89 3.22
C SER A 87 -10.45 10.19 4.11
N ILE A 88 -10.96 10.92 5.11
CA ILE A 88 -12.09 10.47 5.96
C ILE A 88 -13.33 10.19 5.11
N LEU A 89 -13.63 11.03 4.11
CA LEU A 89 -14.79 10.84 3.23
C LEU A 89 -14.71 9.54 2.42
N LEU A 90 -13.52 9.12 2.01
CA LEU A 90 -13.35 7.83 1.34
C LEU A 90 -13.51 6.68 2.33
N TYR A 91 -12.94 6.82 3.53
CA TYR A 91 -13.07 5.85 4.61
C TYR A 91 -14.52 5.56 4.96
N GLU A 92 -15.31 6.60 5.25
CA GLU A 92 -16.74 6.47 5.57
C GLU A 92 -17.51 5.76 4.45
N LYS A 93 -17.20 6.09 3.19
CA LYS A 93 -17.83 5.44 2.04
C LYS A 93 -17.48 3.95 1.93
N ILE A 94 -16.27 3.57 2.30
CA ILE A 94 -15.85 2.16 2.37
C ILE A 94 -16.59 1.46 3.50
N CYS A 95 -16.64 2.05 4.70
CA CYS A 95 -17.37 1.50 5.85
C CYS A 95 -18.85 1.27 5.52
N ASP A 96 -19.53 2.27 4.94
CA ASP A 96 -20.92 2.18 4.48
C ASP A 96 -21.15 1.02 3.52
N PHE A 97 -20.25 0.85 2.55
CA PHE A 97 -20.35 -0.24 1.59
C PHE A 97 -20.12 -1.59 2.27
N CYS A 98 -19.10 -1.69 3.13
CA CYS A 98 -18.79 -2.89 3.88
C CYS A 98 -19.97 -3.34 4.75
N HIS A 99 -20.59 -2.42 5.49
CA HIS A 99 -21.78 -2.68 6.30
C HIS A 99 -22.96 -3.17 5.46
N LYS A 100 -23.26 -2.48 4.36
CA LYS A 100 -24.40 -2.84 3.50
C LYS A 100 -24.26 -4.22 2.84
N ASN A 101 -23.03 -4.68 2.62
CA ASN A 101 -22.76 -5.91 1.87
C ASN A 101 -22.16 -7.04 2.72
N GLY A 102 -21.95 -6.83 4.02
CA GLY A 102 -21.36 -7.83 4.91
C GLY A 102 -19.92 -8.21 4.54
N VAL A 103 -19.16 -7.28 3.96
CA VAL A 103 -17.75 -7.51 3.57
C VAL A 103 -16.79 -6.73 4.48
N LYS A 104 -15.52 -7.11 4.47
CA LYS A 104 -14.45 -6.37 5.16
C LYS A 104 -13.43 -5.86 4.15
N GLN A 105 -12.84 -4.70 4.45
CA GLN A 105 -11.76 -4.14 3.65
C GLN A 105 -10.68 -3.52 4.54
N PRO A 106 -9.62 -4.27 4.86
CA PRO A 106 -8.44 -3.70 5.49
C PRO A 106 -7.82 -2.61 4.62
N CYS A 107 -7.36 -1.54 5.27
CA CYS A 107 -6.77 -0.38 4.60
C CYS A 107 -5.46 0.08 5.28
N LEU A 108 -4.62 0.78 4.53
CA LEU A 108 -3.54 1.62 5.07
C LEU A 108 -3.87 3.08 4.82
N LEU A 109 -3.55 3.95 5.76
CA LEU A 109 -3.70 5.39 5.60
C LEU A 109 -2.52 5.94 4.78
N GLN A 110 -2.81 6.55 3.63
CA GLN A 110 -1.80 7.20 2.81
C GLN A 110 -1.47 8.59 3.34
N VAL A 111 -0.18 8.84 3.57
CA VAL A 111 0.37 10.11 4.02
C VAL A 111 1.06 10.80 2.85
N ASN A 112 0.71 12.06 2.59
CA ASN A 112 1.43 12.93 1.67
C ASN A 112 2.70 13.47 2.36
N ILE A 113 3.69 12.60 2.54
CA ILE A 113 4.90 12.90 3.31
C ILE A 113 5.77 14.00 2.68
N SER A 114 5.81 14.07 1.34
CA SER A 114 6.59 15.08 0.63
C SER A 114 5.90 16.45 0.57
N LYS A 115 4.61 16.51 0.93
CA LYS A 115 3.77 17.72 0.88
C LYS A 115 3.76 18.41 -0.49
N GLU A 116 4.03 17.67 -1.55
CA GLU A 116 3.90 18.21 -2.92
C GLU A 116 2.42 18.45 -3.23
N GLU A 117 2.15 19.62 -3.81
CA GLU A 117 0.82 19.95 -4.29
C GLU A 117 0.37 18.94 -5.36
N GLY A 118 -0.88 18.47 -5.23
CA GLY A 118 -1.46 17.49 -6.15
C GLY A 118 -1.16 16.02 -5.84
N LYS A 119 -0.27 15.71 -4.89
CA LYS A 119 -0.15 14.33 -4.35
C LYS A 119 -1.29 14.02 -3.39
N SER A 120 -1.93 12.87 -3.57
CA SER A 120 -2.94 12.35 -2.66
C SER A 120 -2.35 11.95 -1.31
N GLY A 121 -3.16 12.00 -0.26
CA GLY A 121 -2.83 11.55 1.08
C GLY A 121 -3.10 12.62 2.12
N ILE A 122 -3.20 12.18 3.37
CA ILE A 122 -3.32 13.06 4.54
C ILE A 122 -1.97 13.75 4.77
N ILE A 123 -1.98 15.05 5.06
CA ILE A 123 -0.74 15.73 5.43
C ILE A 123 -0.22 15.20 6.77
N PRO A 124 1.10 15.10 6.97
CA PRO A 124 1.70 14.52 8.18
C PRO A 124 1.09 15.02 9.50
N GLU A 125 0.80 16.31 9.59
CA GLU A 125 0.28 16.96 10.80
C GLU A 125 -1.14 16.52 11.16
N GLU A 126 -1.94 16.08 10.18
CA GLU A 126 -3.34 15.67 10.39
C GLU A 126 -3.48 14.17 10.71
N VAL A 127 -2.44 13.37 10.46
CA VAL A 127 -2.47 11.91 10.66
C VAL A 127 -2.94 11.51 12.07
N PRO A 128 -2.43 12.10 13.18
CA PRO A 128 -2.90 11.73 14.52
C PRO A 128 -4.40 11.97 14.73
N ALA A 129 -4.92 13.09 14.22
CA ALA A 129 -6.34 13.42 14.34
C ALA A 129 -7.21 12.45 13.53
N VAL A 130 -6.79 12.11 12.31
CA VAL A 130 -7.49 11.16 11.43
C VAL A 130 -7.49 9.75 12.03
N LEU A 131 -6.36 9.27 12.55
CA LEU A 131 -6.29 7.97 13.22
C LEU A 131 -7.17 7.92 14.47
N ASN A 132 -7.20 9.00 15.27
CA ASN A 132 -8.08 9.07 16.42
C ASN A 132 -9.57 9.03 16.01
N TYR A 133 -9.94 9.71 14.92
CA TYR A 133 -11.28 9.62 14.36
C TYR A 133 -11.65 8.18 13.95
N MET A 134 -10.78 7.51 13.17
CA MET A 134 -10.98 6.13 12.72
C MET A 134 -11.00 5.11 13.87
N ARG A 135 -10.30 5.39 14.98
CA ARG A 135 -10.40 4.59 16.20
C ARG A 135 -11.75 4.78 16.89
N GLN A 136 -12.26 6.00 16.94
CA GLN A 136 -13.52 6.35 17.59
C GLN A 136 -14.75 5.90 16.80
N SER A 137 -14.65 5.76 15.48
CA SER A 137 -15.73 5.21 14.64
C SER A 137 -16.06 3.74 14.95
N LYS A 138 -15.09 2.99 15.50
CA LYS A 138 -15.22 1.57 15.88
C LYS A 138 -15.64 0.66 14.72
N GLU A 139 -15.19 0.98 13.52
CA GLU A 139 -15.54 0.29 12.28
C GLU A 139 -14.69 -0.98 12.07
N MET A 140 -15.10 -2.11 12.65
CA MET A 140 -14.39 -3.40 12.47
C MET A 140 -14.36 -3.90 11.01
N VAL A 141 -15.22 -3.36 10.16
CA VAL A 141 -15.32 -3.75 8.76
C VAL A 141 -14.28 -3.07 7.86
N CYS A 142 -13.64 -2.01 8.35
CA CYS A 142 -12.59 -1.27 7.63
C CYS A 142 -11.41 -0.98 8.56
N PRO A 143 -10.69 -2.01 9.05
CA PRO A 143 -9.58 -1.79 9.97
C PRO A 143 -8.42 -1.09 9.25
N ILE A 144 -7.80 -0.13 9.93
CA ILE A 144 -6.61 0.58 9.46
C ILE A 144 -5.38 -0.17 9.98
N LEU A 145 -4.69 -0.89 9.10
CA LEU A 145 -3.59 -1.78 9.43
C LEU A 145 -2.20 -1.13 9.37
N GLY A 146 -2.15 0.20 9.20
CA GLY A 146 -0.89 0.91 9.17
C GLY A 146 -0.89 2.15 8.29
N LEU A 147 0.33 2.58 7.94
CA LEU A 147 0.57 3.77 7.13
C LEU A 147 1.19 3.39 5.79
N MET A 148 0.94 4.23 4.80
CA MET A 148 1.59 4.17 3.49
C MET A 148 2.07 5.56 3.10
N CYS A 149 3.21 5.64 2.42
CA CYS A 149 3.56 6.86 1.69
C CYS A 149 4.21 6.54 0.34
N ILE A 150 4.19 7.55 -0.53
CA ILE A 150 5.04 7.62 -1.72
C ILE A 150 5.93 8.85 -1.49
N GLY A 151 7.23 8.62 -1.33
CA GLY A 151 8.20 9.70 -1.18
C GLY A 151 8.35 10.53 -2.44
N SER A 152 9.17 11.57 -2.35
CA SER A 152 9.68 12.32 -3.50
C SER A 152 10.47 11.41 -4.45
N ASP A 153 10.52 11.79 -5.73
CA ASP A 153 11.37 11.08 -6.69
C ASP A 153 12.84 11.33 -6.34
N ILE A 154 13.52 10.30 -5.86
CA ILE A 154 14.93 10.36 -5.45
C ILE A 154 15.86 10.86 -6.56
N SER A 155 15.51 10.65 -7.84
CA SER A 155 16.30 11.16 -8.97
C SER A 155 16.18 12.68 -9.15
N VAL A 156 15.14 13.29 -8.58
CA VAL A 156 14.88 14.74 -8.65
C VAL A 156 15.41 15.45 -7.41
N VAL A 157 15.15 14.91 -6.22
CA VAL A 157 15.46 15.60 -4.94
C VAL A 157 16.72 15.08 -4.25
N GLY A 158 17.26 13.95 -4.69
CA GLY A 158 18.41 13.30 -4.07
C GLY A 158 18.06 12.50 -2.80
N GLU A 159 19.03 11.70 -2.35
CA GLU A 159 18.85 10.76 -1.24
C GLU A 159 18.58 11.44 0.12
N SER A 160 19.19 12.60 0.39
CA SER A 160 19.03 13.31 1.67
C SER A 160 17.57 13.64 1.98
N VAL A 161 16.83 14.15 0.98
CA VAL A 161 15.42 14.53 1.15
C VAL A 161 14.56 13.28 1.39
N VAL A 162 14.79 12.20 0.65
CA VAL A 162 14.07 10.93 0.82
C VAL A 162 14.31 10.31 2.19
N ARG A 163 15.55 10.39 2.71
CA ARG A 163 15.89 9.97 4.08
C ARG A 163 15.12 10.76 5.13
N GLU A 164 15.03 12.07 4.98
CA GLU A 164 14.24 12.92 5.88
C GLU A 164 12.75 12.57 5.85
N GLU A 165 12.18 12.31 4.67
CA GLU A 165 10.79 11.87 4.52
C GLU A 165 10.54 10.53 5.21
N PHE A 166 11.40 9.53 4.99
CA PHE A 166 11.24 8.23 5.63
C PHE A 166 11.50 8.27 7.15
N LEU A 167 12.39 9.13 7.63
CA LEU A 167 12.54 9.38 9.06
C LEU A 167 11.25 9.97 9.67
N LYS A 168 10.59 10.93 8.98
CA LYS A 168 9.30 11.48 9.42
C LYS A 168 8.21 10.40 9.43
N MET A 169 8.17 9.52 8.43
CA MET A 169 7.23 8.38 8.41
C MET A 169 7.47 7.40 9.55
N GLN A 170 8.73 7.09 9.86
CA GLN A 170 9.07 6.21 10.98
C GLN A 170 8.58 6.78 12.32
N LYS A 171 8.76 8.10 12.52
CA LYS A 171 8.24 8.79 13.71
C LYS A 171 6.71 8.74 13.77
N LEU A 172 6.03 9.11 12.69
CA LEU A 172 4.57 9.03 12.60
C LEU A 172 4.04 7.61 12.88
N TYR A 173 4.69 6.59 12.32
CA TYR A 173 4.33 5.19 12.55
C TYR A 173 4.51 4.77 14.01
N THR A 174 5.59 5.23 14.65
CA THR A 174 5.86 4.94 16.07
C THR A 174 4.86 5.64 16.98
N GLU A 175 4.52 6.90 16.69
CA GLU A 175 3.48 7.65 17.42
C GLU A 175 2.09 7.04 17.21
N ALA A 176 1.78 6.61 15.99
CA ALA A 176 0.51 5.97 15.66
C ALA A 176 0.29 4.64 16.41
N LYS A 177 1.36 3.92 16.79
CA LYS A 177 1.25 2.71 17.64
C LYS A 177 0.66 3.01 19.02
N LEU A 178 0.78 4.24 19.53
CA LEU A 178 0.22 4.62 20.83
C LEU A 178 -1.31 4.65 20.83
N VAL A 179 -1.94 4.65 19.65
CA VAL A 179 -3.40 4.58 19.50
C VAL A 179 -3.88 3.23 18.94
N ASP A 180 -3.03 2.19 19.01
CA ASP A 180 -3.38 0.84 18.60
C ASP A 180 -4.66 0.33 19.31
N SER A 181 -5.47 -0.36 18.53
CA SER A 181 -6.78 -0.89 18.87
C SER A 181 -7.16 -1.98 17.86
N GLU A 182 -8.33 -2.60 18.03
CA GLU A 182 -8.86 -3.54 17.03
C GLU A 182 -9.27 -2.86 15.69
N TYR A 183 -9.45 -1.53 15.67
CA TYR A 183 -9.88 -0.76 14.49
C TYR A 183 -8.70 -0.09 13.78
N VAL A 184 -7.65 0.23 14.53
CA VAL A 184 -6.43 0.88 14.06
C VAL A 184 -5.26 0.12 14.67
N SER A 185 -4.46 -0.56 13.86
CA SER A 185 -3.32 -1.34 14.31
C SER A 185 -2.15 -1.08 13.39
N MET A 186 -1.05 -0.54 13.91
CA MET A 186 0.14 -0.22 13.11
C MET A 186 0.97 -1.48 12.85
N GLN A 187 0.47 -2.34 11.95
CA GLN A 187 1.13 -3.58 11.51
C GLN A 187 2.05 -3.34 10.33
N TYR A 188 1.65 -2.46 9.41
CA TYR A 188 2.37 -2.22 8.17
C TYR A 188 2.84 -0.77 8.03
N LEU A 189 4.11 -0.60 7.71
CA LEU A 189 4.68 0.65 7.21
C LEU A 189 5.04 0.44 5.74
N SER A 190 4.12 0.80 4.86
CA SER A 190 4.27 0.62 3.42
C SER A 190 4.98 1.83 2.79
N MET A 191 6.30 1.73 2.66
CA MET A 191 7.12 2.74 1.99
C MET A 191 8.32 2.09 1.31
N GLY A 192 8.86 2.75 0.27
CA GLY A 192 9.92 2.20 -0.55
C GLY A 192 9.43 1.51 -1.81
N MET A 193 10.05 1.90 -2.92
CA MET A 193 9.86 1.45 -4.30
C MET A 193 11.22 1.08 -4.90
N SER A 194 11.24 0.79 -6.21
CA SER A 194 12.43 0.23 -6.89
C SER A 194 13.73 1.02 -6.67
N MET A 195 13.67 2.34 -6.47
CA MET A 195 14.85 3.21 -6.36
C MET A 195 15.26 3.54 -4.93
N ASP A 196 14.37 3.39 -3.95
CA ASP A 196 14.52 3.91 -2.58
C ASP A 196 14.15 2.87 -1.50
N TYR A 197 13.78 1.64 -1.88
CA TYR A 197 13.38 0.61 -0.91
C TYR A 197 14.48 0.28 0.11
N LYS A 198 15.76 0.32 -0.27
CA LYS A 198 16.86 0.06 0.66
C LYS A 198 16.88 1.09 1.79
N ILE A 199 16.74 2.36 1.44
CA ILE A 199 16.61 3.45 2.41
C ILE A 199 15.34 3.25 3.24
N ALA A 200 14.21 2.90 2.61
CA ALA A 200 12.97 2.65 3.32
C ALA A 200 13.11 1.54 4.40
N LEU A 201 13.86 0.47 4.10
CA LEU A 201 14.14 -0.61 5.05
C LEU A 201 14.98 -0.11 6.25
N GLU A 202 15.96 0.77 6.02
CA GLU A 202 16.74 1.41 7.10
C GLU A 202 15.84 2.21 8.07
N TYR A 203 14.75 2.79 7.57
CA TYR A 203 13.75 3.51 8.37
C TYR A 203 12.55 2.65 8.80
N GLY A 204 12.68 1.33 8.76
CA GLY A 204 11.72 0.41 9.35
C GLY A 204 10.50 0.09 8.48
N SER A 205 10.57 0.32 7.16
CA SER A 205 9.58 -0.25 6.24
C SER A 205 9.55 -1.77 6.40
N ASN A 206 8.36 -2.33 6.53
CA ASN A 206 8.14 -3.77 6.52
C ASN A 206 7.26 -4.20 5.34
N MET A 207 7.01 -3.29 4.41
CA MET A 207 6.22 -3.56 3.21
C MET A 207 6.69 -2.69 2.04
N ILE A 208 7.49 -3.27 1.16
CA ILE A 208 8.08 -2.58 0.00
C ILE A 208 7.32 -2.89 -1.29
N ARG A 209 7.28 -1.94 -2.24
CA ARG A 209 6.49 -2.05 -3.47
C ARG A 209 7.38 -2.04 -4.72
N LEU A 210 7.67 -3.22 -5.26
CA LEU A 210 8.64 -3.37 -6.35
C LEU A 210 7.95 -3.71 -7.67
N GLY A 211 8.17 -2.87 -8.70
CA GLY A 211 7.66 -3.06 -10.05
C GLY A 211 8.76 -3.50 -11.00
N ARG A 212 9.39 -2.54 -11.71
CA ARG A 212 10.49 -2.80 -12.66
C ARG A 212 11.63 -3.63 -12.06
N ALA A 213 12.04 -3.35 -10.82
CA ALA A 213 13.09 -4.15 -10.16
C ALA A 213 12.73 -5.64 -9.98
N PHE A 214 11.43 -5.98 -9.96
CA PHE A 214 10.95 -7.34 -9.74
C PHE A 214 10.55 -8.05 -11.04
N PHE A 215 9.87 -7.34 -11.94
CA PHE A 215 9.42 -7.88 -13.23
C PHE A 215 10.49 -7.79 -14.33
N GLY A 216 11.47 -6.90 -14.19
CA GLY A 216 12.42 -6.55 -15.25
C GLY A 216 11.92 -5.40 -16.12
N ASP A 217 12.62 -5.19 -17.24
CA ASP A 217 12.16 -4.27 -18.28
C ASP A 217 10.91 -4.83 -18.97
N ARG A 218 10.11 -3.92 -19.51
CA ARG A 218 8.94 -4.30 -20.31
C ARG A 218 9.46 -4.76 -21.67
N GLU A 219 9.10 -5.98 -22.08
CA GLU A 219 9.15 -6.36 -23.50
C GLU A 219 8.19 -5.49 -24.31
#